data_AF-A0A1V3QDC4-F1
#
_entry.id   AF-A0A1V3QDC4-F1
#
_cell.length_a   1.000
_cell.length_b   1.000
_cell.length_c   1.000
_cell.angle_alpha   90.00
_cell.angle_beta   90.00
_cell.angle_gamma   90.00
#
_symmetry.space_group_name_H-M   'P 1'
#
loop_
_entity.id
_entity.type
_entity.pdbx_description
1 polymer ?
#
loop_
_entity_poly.entity_id
_entity_poly.type
_entity_poly.pdbx_seq_one_letter_code
_entity_poly.pdbx_strand_id
1 'polypeptide(L)'
;MEAFSPASADHSVSAVSRYPNAVVPAKVGTYSGPAKSGAGYFYDEVLEYRVWLHPEKGAKPLAGDKDYFAAFAQYESALKFSETTPGAEPPLALVRQIESINEPSPGVYEWTKEERITEWQVEWLLDSHREPDSISKFLSKHGSPGK
;
A
#
# COMPACT_ATOMS: atom_id res chain seq x y z
N MET A 1 7.46 20.66 -7.65
CA MET A 1 6.98 19.27 -7.62
C MET A 1 5.50 19.27 -7.89
N GLU A 2 4.97 18.31 -8.66
CA GLU A 2 3.53 18.17 -8.83
C GLU A 2 2.92 17.50 -7.58
N ALA A 3 1.65 17.79 -7.30
CA ALA A 3 0.91 17.10 -6.25
C ALA A 3 0.89 15.59 -6.56
N PHE A 4 0.97 14.75 -5.54
CA PHE A 4 0.90 13.29 -5.72
C PHE A 4 2.05 12.68 -6.54
N SER A 5 3.19 13.37 -6.64
CA SER A 5 4.45 12.80 -7.14
C SER A 5 5.41 12.59 -5.95
N PRO A 6 6.29 11.58 -6.01
CA PRO A 6 7.21 11.32 -4.92
C PRO A 6 8.26 12.42 -4.80
N ALA A 7 8.47 12.92 -3.58
CA ALA A 7 9.54 13.84 -3.23
C ALA A 7 10.93 13.23 -3.29
N SER A 8 10.99 11.94 -2.98
CA SER A 8 12.20 11.13 -3.05
C SER A 8 11.80 9.67 -3.20
N ALA A 9 12.69 8.87 -3.78
CA ALA A 9 12.56 7.43 -3.89
C ALA A 9 13.82 6.74 -3.34
N ASP A 10 13.63 5.82 -2.40
CA ASP A 10 14.68 4.94 -1.90
C ASP A 10 14.47 3.53 -2.47
N HIS A 11 15.42 3.09 -3.29
CA HIS A 11 15.36 1.78 -3.96
C HIS A 11 16.16 0.70 -3.21
N SER A 12 16.76 1.04 -2.06
CA SER A 12 17.57 0.12 -1.29
C SER A 12 16.72 -0.89 -0.55
N VAL A 13 17.18 -2.14 -0.55
CA VAL A 13 16.59 -3.24 0.19
C VAL A 13 17.69 -3.99 0.93
N SER A 14 17.38 -4.46 2.13
CA SER A 14 18.22 -5.36 2.90
C SER A 14 17.61 -6.76 2.97
N ALA A 15 18.41 -7.73 3.43
CA ALA A 15 18.01 -9.14 3.47
C ALA A 15 16.94 -9.45 4.53
N VAL A 16 16.74 -8.57 5.51
CA VAL A 16 15.78 -8.76 6.61
C VAL A 16 14.83 -7.56 6.63
N SER A 17 13.53 -7.85 6.57
CA SER A 17 12.47 -6.85 6.65
C SER A 17 11.29 -7.44 7.42
N ARG A 18 10.60 -6.60 8.21
CA ARG A 18 9.39 -6.97 8.95
C ARG A 18 8.23 -7.31 8.01
N TYR A 19 8.19 -6.65 6.86
CA TYR A 19 7.18 -6.82 5.82
C TYR A 19 7.85 -7.07 4.47
N PRO A 20 7.16 -7.65 3.47
CA PRO A 20 7.77 -7.92 2.17
C PRO A 20 8.35 -6.65 1.51
N ASN A 21 9.55 -6.74 0.96
CA ASN A 21 10.11 -5.64 0.18
C ASN A 21 9.29 -5.38 -1.09
N ALA A 22 9.45 -4.20 -1.67
CA ALA A 22 8.94 -3.90 -3.01
C ALA A 22 9.41 -4.95 -4.02
N VAL A 23 8.48 -5.50 -4.80
CA VAL A 23 8.75 -6.59 -5.75
C VAL A 23 9.76 -6.19 -6.83
N VAL A 24 9.75 -4.92 -7.24
CA VAL A 24 10.73 -4.35 -8.16
C VAL A 24 11.23 -3.02 -7.58
N PRO A 25 12.31 -3.02 -6.77
CA PRO A 25 12.81 -1.81 -6.12
C PRO A 25 13.12 -0.65 -7.07
N ALA A 26 13.52 -0.95 -8.32
CA ALA A 26 13.79 0.05 -9.35
C ALA A 26 12.53 0.79 -9.87
N LYS A 27 11.32 0.32 -9.56
CA LYS A 27 10.05 0.97 -9.92
C LYS A 27 9.48 1.84 -8.79
N VAL A 28 10.07 1.82 -7.61
CA VAL A 28 9.65 2.67 -6.49
C VAL A 28 9.72 4.14 -6.92
N GLY A 29 8.67 4.89 -6.60
CA GLY A 29 8.48 6.27 -7.01
C GLY A 29 8.00 6.47 -8.45
N THR A 30 7.67 5.41 -9.18
CA THR A 30 7.09 5.54 -10.55
C THR A 30 5.57 5.40 -10.58
N TYR A 31 4.95 4.99 -9.48
CA TYR A 31 3.52 4.82 -9.36
C TYR A 31 2.82 6.14 -9.05
N SER A 32 1.64 6.35 -9.65
CA SER A 32 0.84 7.56 -9.42
C SER A 32 0.46 7.71 -7.95
N GLY A 33 0.57 8.91 -7.39
CA GLY A 33 0.18 9.14 -6.00
C GLY A 33 -1.30 8.89 -5.69
N PRO A 34 -2.28 9.22 -6.56
CA PRO A 34 -3.66 8.82 -6.33
C PRO A 34 -3.78 7.29 -6.39
N ALA A 35 -4.13 6.68 -5.28
CA ALA A 35 -4.49 5.27 -5.18
C ALA A 35 -5.77 5.14 -4.34
N LYS A 36 -6.57 4.09 -4.59
CA LYS A 36 -7.71 3.80 -3.71
C LYS A 36 -7.16 3.39 -2.33
N SER A 37 -7.82 3.79 -1.26
CA SER A 37 -7.49 3.33 0.10
C SER A 37 -8.41 2.17 0.52
N GLY A 38 -7.87 1.20 1.27
CA GLY A 38 -8.68 0.37 2.16
C GLY A 38 -9.59 -0.68 1.53
N ALA A 39 -9.24 -1.23 0.35
CA ALA A 39 -10.07 -2.25 -0.31
C ALA A 39 -9.35 -3.60 -0.48
N GLY A 40 -10.12 -4.68 -0.35
CA GLY A 40 -9.66 -6.06 -0.58
C GLY A 40 -9.22 -6.78 0.69
N TYR A 41 -9.10 -8.10 0.57
CA TYR A 41 -8.73 -9.02 1.66
C TYR A 41 -7.38 -9.69 1.46
N PHE A 42 -6.85 -9.61 0.23
CA PHE A 42 -5.57 -10.20 -0.13
C PHE A 42 -4.76 -9.25 -1.01
N TYR A 43 -3.45 -9.38 -1.03
CA TYR A 43 -2.54 -8.69 -1.94
C TYR A 43 -1.64 -9.68 -2.67
N ASP A 44 -1.18 -9.31 -3.86
CA ASP A 44 -0.25 -10.11 -4.66
C ASP A 44 1.20 -9.62 -4.50
N GLU A 45 1.41 -8.30 -4.58
CA GLU A 45 2.76 -7.73 -4.57
C GLU A 45 2.78 -6.43 -3.76
N VAL A 46 3.82 -6.23 -2.95
CA VAL A 46 4.15 -4.90 -2.43
C VAL A 46 4.90 -4.14 -3.52
N LEU A 47 4.42 -2.96 -3.88
CA LEU A 47 4.99 -2.14 -4.95
C LEU A 47 5.95 -1.08 -4.41
N GLU A 48 5.55 -0.41 -3.33
CA GLU A 48 6.36 0.58 -2.61
C GLU A 48 5.74 0.88 -1.24
N TYR A 49 6.54 1.39 -0.32
CA TYR A 49 6.08 2.00 0.92
C TYR A 49 6.02 3.51 0.74
N ARG A 50 4.91 4.12 1.13
CA ARG A 50 4.68 5.57 1.00
C ARG A 50 4.61 6.22 2.37
N VAL A 51 5.42 7.25 2.55
CA VAL A 51 5.32 8.16 3.70
C VAL A 51 4.71 9.45 3.19
N TRP A 52 3.47 9.72 3.57
CA TRP A 52 2.79 10.98 3.23
C TRP A 52 3.31 12.12 4.09
N LEU A 53 3.46 13.30 3.49
CA LEU A 53 4.00 14.51 4.09
C LEU A 53 3.03 15.67 3.91
N HIS A 54 2.85 16.39 5.01
CA HIS A 54 1.83 17.42 5.18
C HIS A 54 2.48 18.77 5.55
N PRO A 55 2.61 19.71 4.60
CA PRO A 55 3.20 21.03 4.88
C PRO A 55 2.53 21.77 6.04
N GLU A 56 1.22 21.65 6.17
CA GLU A 56 0.42 22.22 7.25
C GLU A 56 0.71 21.60 8.62
N LYS A 57 1.27 20.38 8.65
CA LYS A 57 1.76 19.71 9.86
C LYS A 57 3.28 19.87 10.07
N GLY A 58 3.94 20.73 9.28
CA GLY A 58 5.35 21.08 9.43
C GLY A 58 6.31 20.38 8.48
N ALA A 59 5.81 19.63 7.48
CA ALA A 59 6.67 19.12 6.43
C ALA A 59 7.21 20.27 5.56
N LYS A 60 8.34 20.06 4.90
CA LYS A 60 8.87 21.04 3.95
C LYS A 60 7.87 21.23 2.80
N PRO A 61 7.53 22.45 2.36
CA PRO A 61 6.54 22.69 1.31
C PRO A 61 7.11 22.43 -0.10
N LEU A 62 7.62 21.22 -0.36
CA LEU A 62 8.25 20.86 -1.64
C LEU A 62 7.25 20.85 -2.81
N ALA A 63 5.97 20.65 -2.51
CA ALA A 63 4.84 20.75 -3.43
C ALA A 63 3.95 21.97 -3.13
N GLY A 64 4.52 23.03 -2.55
CA GLY A 64 3.74 24.15 -1.99
C GLY A 64 2.96 23.69 -0.75
N ASP A 65 1.70 24.07 -0.66
CA ASP A 65 0.81 23.70 0.46
C ASP A 65 0.09 22.35 0.23
N LYS A 66 0.53 21.57 -0.74
CA LYS A 66 -0.11 20.30 -1.10
C LYS A 66 0.61 19.12 -0.48
N ASP A 67 -0.16 18.11 -0.11
CA ASP A 67 0.37 16.82 0.31
C ASP A 67 1.18 16.16 -0.82
N TYR A 68 2.24 15.48 -0.40
CA TYR A 68 3.11 14.69 -1.26
C TYR A 68 3.62 13.49 -0.46
N PHE A 69 4.35 12.57 -1.10
CA PHE A 69 4.88 11.40 -0.40
C PHE A 69 6.35 11.18 -0.74
N ALA A 70 7.06 10.45 0.13
CA ALA A 70 8.31 9.81 -0.20
C ALA A 70 8.07 8.30 -0.38
N ALA A 71 8.71 7.70 -1.38
CA ALA A 71 8.53 6.29 -1.73
C ALA A 71 9.77 5.48 -1.34
N PHE A 72 9.57 4.27 -0.83
CA PHE A 72 10.64 3.40 -0.34
C PHE A 72 10.42 1.95 -0.77
N ALA A 73 11.50 1.23 -1.08
CA ALA A 73 11.46 -0.19 -1.38
C ALA A 73 11.30 -1.07 -0.13
N GLN A 74 11.67 -0.54 1.04
CA GLN A 74 11.69 -1.27 2.30
C GLN A 74 10.98 -0.51 3.42
N TYR A 75 10.23 -1.24 4.24
CA TYR A 75 9.45 -0.68 5.36
C TYR A 75 10.33 0.04 6.38
N GLU A 76 11.47 -0.54 6.78
CA GLU A 76 12.33 0.03 7.82
C GLU A 76 12.88 1.41 7.43
N SER A 77 13.24 1.60 6.16
CA SER A 77 13.66 2.91 5.64
C SER A 77 12.51 3.91 5.69
N ALA A 78 11.31 3.50 5.28
CA ALA A 78 10.11 4.32 5.31
C ALA A 78 9.74 4.73 6.76
N LEU A 79 9.76 3.77 7.68
CA LEU A 79 9.47 4.00 9.09
C LEU A 79 10.46 5.00 9.70
N LYS A 80 11.77 4.74 9.53
CA LYS A 80 12.81 5.65 10.04
C LYS A 80 12.67 7.06 9.49
N PHE A 81 12.32 7.19 8.20
CA PHE A 81 12.07 8.49 7.59
C PHE A 81 10.86 9.18 8.22
N SER A 82 9.75 8.47 8.41
CA SER A 82 8.54 9.01 9.04
C SER A 82 8.78 9.51 10.47
N GLU A 83 9.50 8.74 11.29
CA GLU A 83 9.80 9.08 12.69
C GLU A 83 10.72 10.30 12.85
N THR A 84 11.51 10.62 11.82
CA THR A 84 12.51 11.70 11.86
C THR A 84 12.11 12.92 11.04
N THR A 85 10.97 12.87 10.33
CA THR A 85 10.53 13.93 9.44
C THR A 85 9.29 14.63 9.99
N PRO A 86 9.37 15.93 10.34
CA PRO A 86 8.20 16.70 10.74
C PRO A 86 7.09 16.67 9.69
N GLY A 87 5.84 16.53 10.15
CA GLY A 87 4.67 16.46 9.29
C GLY A 87 4.52 15.19 8.45
N ALA A 88 5.32 14.15 8.72
CA ALA A 88 5.18 12.85 8.06
C ALA A 88 4.16 11.94 8.76
N GLU A 89 3.43 11.14 7.99
CA GLU A 89 2.57 10.06 8.48
C GLU A 89 3.33 8.72 8.56
N PRO A 90 2.85 7.76 9.37
CA PRO A 90 3.36 6.39 9.32
C PRO A 90 3.27 5.81 7.90
N PRO A 91 4.21 4.91 7.53
CA PRO A 91 4.24 4.37 6.17
C PRO A 91 3.00 3.52 5.86
N LEU A 92 2.46 3.71 4.66
CA LEU A 92 1.48 2.82 4.05
C LEU A 92 2.16 1.94 3.01
N ALA A 93 1.61 0.75 2.76
CA ALA A 93 2.05 -0.12 1.68
C ALA A 93 1.17 0.11 0.44
N LEU A 94 1.78 0.49 -0.67
CA LEU A 94 1.15 0.41 -1.98
C LEU A 94 1.22 -1.03 -2.46
N VAL A 95 0.07 -1.67 -2.64
CA VAL A 95 -0.01 -3.07 -3.05
C VAL A 95 -0.71 -3.23 -4.38
N ARG A 96 -0.32 -4.28 -5.10
CA ARG A 96 -1.01 -4.78 -6.28
C ARG A 96 -1.96 -5.90 -5.89
N GLN A 97 -3.13 -5.89 -6.49
CA GLN A 97 -4.13 -6.94 -6.40
C GLN A 97 -4.50 -7.34 -7.82
N ILE A 98 -4.12 -8.54 -8.26
CA ILE A 98 -4.51 -9.11 -9.56
C ILE A 98 -5.98 -9.55 -9.50
N GLU A 99 -6.37 -10.08 -8.35
CA GLU A 99 -7.74 -10.43 -8.02
C GLU A 99 -8.04 -9.95 -6.59
N SER A 100 -9.28 -9.57 -6.33
CA SER A 100 -9.68 -9.05 -5.02
C SER A 100 -11.08 -9.50 -4.64
N ILE A 101 -11.37 -9.36 -3.35
CA ILE A 101 -12.72 -9.51 -2.80
C ILE A 101 -13.23 -8.11 -2.49
N ASN A 102 -14.36 -7.73 -3.06
CA ASN A 102 -15.11 -6.55 -2.66
C ASN A 102 -16.15 -6.95 -1.62
N GLU A 103 -16.38 -6.07 -0.65
CA GLU A 103 -17.46 -6.21 0.33
C GLU A 103 -18.38 -5.00 0.20
N PRO A 104 -19.32 -4.98 -0.77
CA PRO A 104 -20.22 -3.84 -0.98
C PRO A 104 -21.15 -3.59 0.22
N SER A 105 -21.40 -4.61 1.03
CA SER A 105 -22.10 -4.51 2.30
C SER A 105 -21.59 -5.60 3.25
N PRO A 106 -21.67 -5.39 4.58
CA PRO A 106 -21.12 -6.34 5.55
C PRO A 106 -21.60 -7.78 5.31
N GLY A 107 -20.66 -8.70 5.14
CA GLY A 107 -20.93 -10.13 4.90
C GLY A 107 -21.31 -10.50 3.45
N VAL A 108 -21.37 -9.54 2.54
CA VAL A 108 -21.57 -9.80 1.10
C VAL A 108 -20.21 -9.71 0.43
N TYR A 109 -19.73 -10.82 -0.14
CA TYR A 109 -18.39 -10.90 -0.72
C TYR A 109 -18.44 -11.19 -2.21
N GLU A 110 -17.77 -10.36 -3.00
CA GLU A 110 -17.74 -10.44 -4.46
C GLU A 110 -16.30 -10.62 -4.96
N TRP A 111 -16.04 -11.72 -5.68
CA TRP A 111 -14.76 -11.94 -6.33
C TRP A 111 -14.64 -11.10 -7.59
N THR A 112 -13.65 -10.21 -7.62
CA THR A 112 -13.31 -9.42 -8.79
C THR A 112 -11.96 -9.87 -9.35
N LYS A 113 -11.92 -10.12 -10.67
CA LYS A 113 -10.71 -10.51 -11.41
C LYS A 113 -10.22 -9.35 -12.27
N GLU A 114 -9.96 -8.24 -11.63
CA GLU A 114 -9.47 -7.02 -12.25
C GLU A 114 -8.27 -6.51 -11.45
N GLU A 115 -7.19 -6.24 -12.16
CA GLU A 115 -5.98 -5.72 -11.55
C GLU A 115 -6.20 -4.31 -11.02
N ARG A 116 -5.76 -4.06 -9.79
CA ARG A 116 -5.76 -2.73 -9.19
C ARG A 116 -4.58 -2.49 -8.27
N ILE A 117 -4.35 -1.21 -7.98
CA ILE A 117 -3.36 -0.73 -7.01
C ILE A 117 -4.10 0.01 -5.89
N THR A 118 -3.72 -0.27 -4.63
CA THR A 118 -4.35 0.32 -3.46
C THR A 118 -3.36 0.52 -2.33
N GLU A 119 -3.60 1.50 -1.46
CA GLU A 119 -2.82 1.73 -0.24
C GLU A 119 -3.44 1.01 0.96
N TRP A 120 -2.59 0.29 1.68
CA TRP A 120 -2.92 -0.52 2.85
C TRP A 120 -2.10 -0.11 4.07
N GLN A 121 -2.70 -0.34 5.24
CA GLN A 121 -1.93 -0.36 6.50
C GLN A 121 -0.94 -1.52 6.43
N VAL A 122 0.30 -1.30 6.88
CA VAL A 122 1.38 -2.27 6.74
C VAL A 122 1.10 -3.57 7.51
N GLU A 123 0.36 -3.48 8.62
CA GLU A 123 -0.02 -4.62 9.46
C GLU A 123 -0.89 -5.62 8.69
N TRP A 124 -1.64 -5.16 7.69
CA TRP A 124 -2.49 -6.04 6.87
C TRP A 124 -1.65 -6.97 5.98
N LEU A 125 -0.35 -6.71 5.79
CA LEU A 125 0.52 -7.56 4.97
C LEU A 125 0.85 -8.91 5.63
N LEU A 126 0.75 -9.02 6.96
CA LEU A 126 1.24 -10.21 7.69
C LEU A 126 0.52 -11.51 7.29
N ASP A 127 -0.79 -11.44 7.08
CA ASP A 127 -1.65 -12.61 6.91
C ASP A 127 -2.51 -12.55 5.64
N SER A 128 -2.21 -11.63 4.73
CA SER A 128 -3.06 -11.34 3.56
C SER A 128 -2.38 -11.57 2.22
N HIS A 129 -1.23 -12.25 2.18
CA HIS A 129 -0.62 -12.62 0.90
C HIS A 129 -1.54 -13.60 0.15
N ARG A 130 -1.82 -13.30 -1.12
CA ARG A 130 -2.73 -14.11 -1.95
C ARG A 130 -2.01 -15.36 -2.44
N GLU A 131 -2.50 -16.51 -2.02
CA GLU A 131 -2.17 -17.80 -2.60
C GLU A 131 -3.20 -18.18 -3.68
N PRO A 132 -2.90 -19.13 -4.58
CA PRO A 132 -3.81 -19.54 -5.65
C PRO A 132 -5.23 -19.93 -5.18
N ASP A 133 -5.38 -20.39 -3.95
CA ASP A 133 -6.66 -20.80 -3.37
C ASP A 133 -7.18 -19.88 -2.23
N SER A 134 -6.52 -18.75 -1.96
CA SER A 134 -6.92 -17.83 -0.86
C SER A 134 -8.35 -17.33 -1.03
N ILE A 135 -8.71 -16.84 -2.22
CA ILE A 135 -10.04 -16.26 -2.47
C ILE A 135 -11.12 -17.35 -2.44
N SER A 136 -10.88 -18.51 -3.06
CA SER A 136 -11.85 -19.61 -3.07
C SER A 136 -12.07 -20.17 -1.66
N LYS A 137 -11.02 -20.32 -0.84
CA LYS A 137 -11.13 -20.68 0.57
C LYS A 137 -11.88 -19.65 1.38
N PHE A 138 -11.59 -18.36 1.20
CA PHE A 138 -12.31 -17.28 1.87
C PHE A 138 -13.80 -17.35 1.57
N LEU A 139 -14.17 -17.42 0.29
CA LEU A 139 -15.58 -17.50 -0.13
C LEU A 139 -16.26 -18.78 0.33
N SER A 140 -15.54 -19.91 0.42
CA SER A 140 -16.11 -21.16 0.96
C SER A 140 -16.43 -21.06 2.46
N LYS A 141 -15.68 -20.23 3.19
CA LYS A 141 -15.84 -20.03 4.64
C LYS A 141 -16.82 -18.91 4.98
N HIS A 142 -16.89 -17.88 4.14
CA HIS A 142 -17.60 -16.63 4.43
C HIS A 142 -18.75 -16.32 3.44
N GLY A 143 -18.73 -16.94 2.26
CA GLY A 143 -19.85 -16.89 1.33
C GLY A 143 -21.02 -17.70 1.88
N SER A 144 -22.16 -17.06 2.08
CA SER A 144 -23.39 -17.77 2.40
C SER A 144 -23.76 -18.70 1.23
N PRO A 145 -24.28 -19.91 1.48
CA PRO A 145 -25.07 -20.59 0.46
C PRO A 145 -26.23 -19.65 0.12
N GLY A 146 -26.32 -19.26 -1.14
CA GLY A 146 -27.36 -18.35 -1.62
C GLY A 146 -28.73 -18.78 -1.10
N LYS A 147 -29.52 -17.78 -0.69
CA LYS A 147 -30.93 -17.96 -0.43
C LYS A 147 -31.69 -18.05 -1.75
#